data_AF-A0A1Z4M067-F1
#
_entry.id   AF-A0A1Z4M067-F1
#
_cell.length_a   1.000
_cell.length_b   1.000
_cell.length_c   1.000
_cell.angle_alpha   90.00
_cell.angle_beta   90.00
_cell.angle_gamma   90.00
#
_symmetry.space_group_name_H-M   'P 1'
#
loop_
_entity.id
_entity.type
_entity.pdbx_description
1 polymer ?
#
loop_
_entity_poly.entity_id
_entity_poly.type
_entity_poly.pdbx_seq_one_letter_code
_entity_poly.pdbx_strand_id
1 'polypeptide(L)'
;MSKENKLIQKFFLVTAPVLAISALGISPTRAATFASSSSRLDFQNFSQAPSTINNFSDANTGVFEKGGVIEATAIANAVFSESLISAEPEINLSEVFGENQAYLGFAESLSQNIGNFDIEAGTSFSFDFQADLELETSIDNPSSENATASGDISFLLVNTDDNSIFDFFDIAGNLTTEGDSDFIGLRESDNVKLNQPSINSDFDGLEESLQVSVSGSFKRTFANPTNLALIEFQRNRVLAKAPEPSTSLALLLSTGVIGIIIKRRR
;
A
#
# COMPACT_ATOMS: atom_id res chain seq x y z
N MET A 1 44.17 -69.96 25.28
CA MET A 1 42.84 -70.51 25.60
C MET A 1 42.06 -69.43 26.34
N SER A 2 41.17 -68.68 25.66
CA SER A 2 39.71 -68.93 25.54
C SER A 2 38.95 -68.34 26.74
N LYS A 3 37.83 -67.63 26.67
CA LYS A 3 36.96 -67.04 25.63
C LYS A 3 36.01 -66.08 26.38
N GLU A 4 35.57 -65.04 25.68
CA GLU A 4 34.36 -64.21 25.82
C GLU A 4 33.23 -64.63 26.80
N ASN A 5 32.66 -63.69 27.56
CA ASN A 5 31.36 -63.06 27.22
C ASN A 5 30.86 -61.96 28.20
N LYS A 6 30.46 -60.83 27.58
CA LYS A 6 29.47 -59.78 27.88
C LYS A 6 28.71 -59.79 29.23
N LEU A 7 28.58 -58.62 29.88
CA LEU A 7 27.38 -57.75 29.70
C LEU A 7 27.53 -56.35 30.34
N ILE A 8 26.98 -55.40 29.60
CA ILE A 8 26.77 -53.95 29.78
C ILE A 8 26.17 -53.55 31.14
N GLN A 9 26.65 -52.45 31.73
CA GLN A 9 25.77 -51.45 32.33
C GLN A 9 26.37 -50.03 32.33
N LYS A 10 25.52 -49.10 31.91
CA LYS A 10 25.70 -47.70 31.53
C LYS A 10 26.00 -46.80 32.73
N PHE A 11 26.79 -45.74 32.54
CA PHE A 11 26.48 -44.40 33.07
C PHE A 11 27.14 -43.32 32.17
N PHE A 12 26.30 -42.59 31.45
CA PHE A 12 26.65 -41.36 30.74
C PHE A 12 26.73 -40.22 31.78
N LEU A 13 27.89 -39.57 31.91
CA LEU A 13 27.98 -38.21 32.42
C LEU A 13 27.99 -37.27 31.21
N VAL A 14 26.87 -36.61 30.96
CA VAL A 14 26.82 -35.44 30.06
C VAL A 14 26.86 -34.21 30.96
N THR A 15 27.96 -33.47 30.90
CA THR A 15 28.09 -32.15 31.50
C THR A 15 27.14 -31.18 30.80
N ALA A 16 26.17 -30.64 31.53
CA ALA A 16 25.30 -29.58 31.02
C ALA A 16 26.12 -28.31 30.77
N PRO A 17 25.95 -27.61 29.63
CA PRO A 17 26.44 -26.25 29.51
C PRO A 17 25.53 -25.33 30.33
N VAL A 18 26.13 -24.59 31.26
CA VAL A 18 25.48 -23.46 31.93
C VAL A 18 25.38 -22.34 30.91
N LEU A 19 24.21 -22.14 30.31
CA LEU A 19 23.88 -20.92 29.59
C LEU A 19 23.39 -19.88 30.60
N ALA A 20 24.33 -19.14 31.17
CA ALA A 20 24.02 -17.86 31.82
C ALA A 20 23.98 -16.78 30.73
N ILE A 21 22.84 -16.67 30.04
CA ILE A 21 22.53 -15.47 29.25
C ILE A 21 21.76 -14.56 30.20
N SER A 22 22.47 -13.60 30.78
CA SER A 22 21.87 -12.43 31.39
C SER A 22 21.13 -11.67 30.29
N ALA A 23 19.83 -11.93 30.16
CA ALA A 23 18.94 -11.00 29.49
C ALA A 23 18.97 -9.71 30.30
N LEU A 24 19.73 -8.71 29.83
CA LEU A 24 19.40 -7.33 30.13
C LEU A 24 17.99 -7.15 29.58
N GLY A 25 17.01 -7.26 30.47
CA GLY A 25 15.62 -6.93 30.15
C GLY A 25 15.62 -5.47 29.75
N ILE A 26 15.63 -5.22 28.44
CA ILE A 26 15.23 -3.94 27.90
C ILE A 26 13.80 -3.81 28.39
N SER A 27 13.59 -2.92 29.37
CA SER A 27 12.25 -2.58 29.81
C SER A 27 11.47 -2.23 28.55
N PRO A 28 10.26 -2.77 28.32
CA PRO A 28 9.51 -2.45 27.12
C PRO A 28 9.35 -0.92 27.10
N THR A 29 10.07 -0.26 26.19
CA THR A 29 9.74 1.10 25.81
C THR A 29 8.33 1.00 25.28
N ARG A 30 7.43 1.86 25.76
CA ARG A 30 6.11 1.96 25.17
C ARG A 30 6.36 2.51 23.77
N ALA A 31 6.33 1.64 22.76
CA ALA A 31 6.42 2.06 21.37
C ALA A 31 5.09 2.70 20.98
N ALA A 32 5.11 3.73 20.16
CA ALA A 32 3.95 4.20 19.44
C ALA A 32 4.35 4.38 17.98
N THR A 33 3.58 3.80 17.08
CA THR A 33 3.80 3.93 15.64
C THR A 33 2.49 4.20 14.95
N PHE A 34 2.52 5.09 13.96
CA PHE A 34 1.39 5.41 13.12
C PHE A 34 1.82 5.43 11.66
N ALA A 35 0.98 4.92 10.78
CA ALA A 35 1.15 5.06 9.34
C ALA A 35 -0.22 5.21 8.69
N SER A 36 -0.38 6.23 7.85
CA SER A 36 -1.60 6.50 7.09
C SER A 36 -1.28 6.82 5.65
N SER A 37 -2.11 6.33 4.74
CA SER A 37 -2.09 6.66 3.33
C SER A 37 -3.52 6.79 2.84
N SER A 38 -3.85 7.98 2.36
CA SER A 38 -5.15 8.37 1.86
C SER A 38 -5.03 8.86 0.43
N SER A 39 -5.93 8.41 -0.44
CA SER A 39 -5.97 8.82 -1.82
C SER A 39 -7.38 9.13 -2.28
N ARG A 40 -7.47 10.10 -3.19
CA ARG A 40 -8.71 10.49 -3.86
C ARG A 40 -8.41 10.86 -5.31
N LEU A 41 -9.23 10.38 -6.24
CA LEU A 41 -9.25 10.82 -7.63
C LEU A 41 -10.69 10.98 -8.07
N ASP A 42 -11.04 12.18 -8.52
CA ASP A 42 -12.36 12.48 -9.04
C ASP A 42 -12.27 13.02 -10.46
N PHE A 43 -13.27 12.65 -11.27
CA PHE A 43 -13.45 13.19 -12.61
C PHE A 43 -14.73 14.01 -12.69
N GLN A 44 -14.67 15.08 -13.48
CA GLN A 44 -15.78 16.00 -13.68
C GLN A 44 -15.84 16.46 -15.14
N ASN A 45 -16.97 17.05 -15.53
CA ASN A 45 -17.12 17.73 -16.83
C ASN A 45 -16.75 16.86 -18.05
N PHE A 46 -17.12 15.58 -18.02
CA PHE A 46 -16.94 14.70 -19.17
C PHE A 46 -17.65 15.27 -20.42
N SER A 47 -16.99 15.17 -21.58
CA SER A 47 -17.58 15.57 -22.86
C SER A 47 -18.72 14.66 -23.32
N GLN A 48 -18.78 13.43 -22.80
CA GLN A 48 -19.82 12.43 -23.05
C GLN A 48 -19.86 11.41 -21.91
N ALA A 49 -21.01 10.76 -21.72
CA ALA A 49 -21.16 9.69 -20.74
C ALA A 49 -20.49 8.37 -21.22
N PRO A 50 -20.04 7.51 -20.29
CA PRO A 50 -19.54 6.19 -20.65
C PRO A 50 -20.67 5.28 -21.16
N SER A 51 -20.33 4.35 -22.05
CA SER A 51 -21.25 3.31 -22.52
C SER A 51 -21.39 2.18 -21.49
N THR A 52 -20.31 1.90 -20.74
CA THR A 52 -20.31 0.93 -19.64
C THR A 52 -19.32 1.35 -18.55
N ILE A 53 -19.61 0.93 -17.32
CA ILE A 53 -18.79 1.17 -16.14
C ILE A 53 -18.52 -0.16 -15.45
N ASN A 54 -17.25 -0.42 -15.12
CA ASN A 54 -16.84 -1.54 -14.28
C ASN A 54 -16.00 -1.03 -13.11
N ASN A 55 -16.33 -1.50 -11.91
CA ASN A 55 -15.62 -1.10 -10.69
C ASN A 55 -15.06 -2.32 -9.98
N PHE A 56 -13.91 -2.16 -9.34
CA PHE A 56 -13.24 -3.16 -8.54
C PHE A 56 -12.64 -2.50 -7.30
N SER A 57 -12.87 -3.11 -6.14
CA SER A 57 -12.20 -2.71 -4.91
C SER A 57 -11.72 -3.93 -4.13
N ASP A 58 -10.58 -3.77 -3.47
CA ASP A 58 -9.99 -4.77 -2.59
C ASP A 58 -9.39 -4.08 -1.36
N ALA A 59 -9.59 -4.66 -0.19
CA ALA A 59 -9.09 -4.14 1.07
C ALA A 59 -8.60 -5.30 1.93
N ASN A 60 -7.38 -5.17 2.44
CA ASN A 60 -6.70 -6.22 3.18
C ASN A 60 -5.99 -5.64 4.40
N THR A 61 -6.08 -6.34 5.52
CA THR A 61 -5.40 -5.95 6.76
C THR A 61 -4.77 -7.18 7.40
N GLY A 62 -3.72 -6.95 8.18
CA GLY A 62 -3.11 -8.00 8.98
C GLY A 62 -2.45 -7.42 10.22
N VAL A 63 -2.63 -8.12 11.34
CA VAL A 63 -2.15 -7.71 12.66
C VAL A 63 -1.51 -8.89 13.37
N PHE A 64 -0.41 -8.63 14.06
CA PHE A 64 0.29 -9.57 14.90
C PHE A 64 0.80 -8.83 16.14
N GLU A 65 0.34 -9.21 17.33
CA GLU A 65 0.80 -8.60 18.57
C GLU A 65 1.31 -9.61 19.60
N LYS A 66 2.25 -9.15 20.44
CA LYS A 66 2.74 -9.87 21.62
C LYS A 66 2.92 -8.88 22.76
N GLY A 67 1.83 -8.67 23.51
CA GLY A 67 1.79 -7.75 24.64
C GLY A 67 1.66 -6.27 24.27
N GLY A 68 1.50 -5.97 22.97
CA GLY A 68 1.16 -4.65 22.44
C GLY A 68 -0.30 -4.55 22.02
N VAL A 69 -0.67 -3.42 21.44
CA VAL A 69 -1.95 -3.16 20.76
C VAL A 69 -1.62 -2.73 19.34
N ILE A 70 -2.38 -3.22 18.37
CA ILE A 70 -2.24 -2.84 16.96
C ILE A 70 -3.63 -2.83 16.34
N GLU A 71 -3.91 -1.79 15.57
CA GLU A 71 -5.13 -1.61 14.79
C GLU A 71 -4.73 -1.35 13.34
N ALA A 72 -5.47 -1.95 12.41
CA ALA A 72 -5.24 -1.81 10.99
C ALA A 72 -6.58 -1.66 10.27
N THR A 73 -6.72 -0.59 9.50
CA THR A 73 -7.93 -0.21 8.78
C THR A 73 -7.60 -0.04 7.31
N ALA A 74 -8.38 -0.67 6.43
CA ALA A 74 -8.31 -0.49 4.99
C ALA A 74 -9.70 -0.20 4.42
N ILE A 75 -9.82 0.87 3.65
CA ILE A 75 -11.05 1.30 2.97
C ILE A 75 -10.71 1.46 1.48
N ALA A 76 -11.43 0.71 0.64
CA ALA A 76 -11.31 0.77 -0.81
C ALA A 76 -12.70 1.02 -1.42
N ASN A 77 -12.89 2.21 -1.96
CA ASN A 77 -14.11 2.64 -2.63
C ASN A 77 -13.87 2.73 -4.13
N ALA A 78 -14.71 2.07 -4.91
CA ALA A 78 -14.67 2.08 -6.36
C ALA A 78 -16.07 2.42 -6.89
N VAL A 79 -16.35 3.71 -7.00
CA VAL A 79 -17.57 4.19 -7.65
C VAL A 79 -17.16 5.16 -8.76
N PHE A 80 -17.86 5.05 -9.89
CA PHE A 80 -17.67 5.96 -11.01
C PHE A 80 -18.85 6.92 -11.01
N SER A 81 -18.61 8.17 -10.59
CA SER A 81 -19.66 9.19 -10.53
C SER A 81 -19.75 9.96 -11.85
N GLU A 82 -20.89 9.85 -12.53
CA GLU A 82 -21.22 10.63 -13.73
C GLU A 82 -21.83 12.02 -13.39
N SER A 83 -22.07 12.31 -12.11
CA SER A 83 -22.95 13.40 -11.68
C SER A 83 -22.25 14.77 -11.63
N LEU A 84 -22.85 15.76 -12.30
CA LEU A 84 -22.57 17.21 -12.17
C LEU A 84 -22.86 17.77 -10.75
N ILE A 85 -23.38 16.95 -9.84
CA ILE A 85 -23.72 17.32 -8.46
C ILE A 85 -23.07 16.30 -7.53
N SER A 86 -22.13 16.82 -6.73
CA SER A 86 -21.38 16.18 -5.64
C SER A 86 -22.00 14.89 -5.11
N ALA A 87 -21.40 13.75 -5.47
CA ALA A 87 -21.30 12.65 -4.53
C ALA A 87 -20.32 13.08 -3.42
N GLU A 88 -20.41 12.49 -2.23
CA GLU A 88 -19.37 12.69 -1.21
C GLU A 88 -18.01 12.27 -1.79
N PRO A 89 -16.91 12.97 -1.46
CA PRO A 89 -15.56 12.60 -1.83
C PRO A 89 -15.28 11.10 -1.64
N GLU A 90 -14.85 10.40 -2.70
CA GLU A 90 -14.45 8.99 -2.58
C GLU A 90 -13.01 8.91 -2.08
N ILE A 91 -12.86 8.50 -0.83
CA ILE A 91 -11.56 8.37 -0.17
C ILE A 91 -11.22 6.88 -0.08
N ASN A 92 -10.03 6.51 -0.56
CA ASN A 92 -9.37 5.28 -0.18
C ASN A 92 -8.43 5.55 0.98
N LEU A 93 -8.43 4.67 1.97
CA LEU A 93 -7.63 4.82 3.18
C LEU A 93 -6.94 3.50 3.51
N SER A 94 -5.69 3.59 3.94
CA SER A 94 -5.00 2.52 4.66
C SER A 94 -4.34 3.14 5.88
N GLU A 95 -4.63 2.64 7.07
CA GLU A 95 -4.16 3.18 8.34
C GLU A 95 -3.75 2.05 9.27
N VAL A 96 -2.63 2.25 9.98
CA VAL A 96 -2.17 1.37 11.04
C VAL A 96 -1.74 2.21 12.23
N PHE A 97 -2.16 1.79 13.42
CA PHE A 97 -1.76 2.38 14.69
C PHE A 97 -1.33 1.29 15.66
N GLY A 98 -0.12 1.40 16.20
CA GLY A 98 0.47 0.42 17.11
C GLY A 98 0.97 1.07 18.39
N GLU A 99 0.76 0.42 19.53
CA GLU A 99 1.24 0.87 20.83
C GLU A 99 1.79 -0.25 21.73
N ASN A 100 2.67 0.14 22.65
CA ASN A 100 3.24 -0.62 23.76
C ASN A 100 4.34 -1.61 23.35
N GLN A 101 4.13 -2.92 23.47
CA GLN A 101 5.18 -3.92 23.25
C GLN A 101 5.24 -4.31 21.77
N ALA A 102 5.61 -5.55 21.45
CA ALA A 102 5.80 -5.99 20.08
C ALA A 102 4.51 -6.05 19.29
N TYR A 103 4.59 -5.54 18.07
CA TYR A 103 3.54 -5.67 17.08
C TYR A 103 4.08 -5.55 15.65
N LEU A 104 3.29 -6.05 14.71
CA LEU A 104 3.37 -5.81 13.29
C LEU A 104 1.95 -5.64 12.76
N GLY A 105 1.68 -4.52 12.12
CA GLY A 105 0.42 -4.25 11.43
C GLY A 105 0.66 -3.82 9.99
N PHE A 106 -0.25 -4.19 9.10
CA PHE A 106 -0.32 -3.64 7.76
C PHE A 106 -1.77 -3.47 7.31
N ALA A 107 -1.99 -2.49 6.44
CA ALA A 107 -3.25 -2.27 5.75
C ALA A 107 -2.98 -1.91 4.29
N GLU A 108 -3.82 -2.43 3.39
CA GLU A 108 -3.75 -2.18 1.95
C GLU A 108 -5.15 -1.99 1.39
N SER A 109 -5.34 -0.93 0.59
CA SER A 109 -6.57 -0.66 -0.15
C SER A 109 -6.26 -0.48 -1.63
N LEU A 110 -7.15 -0.94 -2.50
CA LEU A 110 -7.02 -0.82 -3.94
C LEU A 110 -8.40 -0.56 -4.52
N SER A 111 -8.54 0.52 -5.29
CA SER A 111 -9.73 0.74 -6.12
C SER A 111 -9.35 0.93 -7.59
N GLN A 112 -10.24 0.47 -8.46
CA GLN A 112 -10.13 0.62 -9.89
C GLN A 112 -11.53 0.86 -10.47
N ASN A 113 -11.65 1.92 -11.26
CA ASN A 113 -12.85 2.21 -12.04
C ASN A 113 -12.50 2.20 -13.52
N ILE A 114 -13.37 1.64 -14.36
CA ILE A 114 -13.20 1.58 -15.81
C ILE A 114 -14.45 2.13 -16.46
N GLY A 115 -14.35 3.31 -17.07
CA GLY A 115 -15.38 3.86 -17.95
C GLY A 115 -15.03 3.59 -19.41
N ASN A 116 -15.92 2.93 -20.15
CA ASN A 116 -15.74 2.73 -21.60
C ASN A 116 -16.49 3.80 -22.39
N PHE A 117 -15.90 4.30 -23.47
CA PHE A 117 -16.46 5.39 -24.28
C PHE A 117 -16.31 5.08 -25.77
N ASP A 118 -17.39 5.28 -26.51
CA ASP A 118 -17.38 5.19 -27.97
C ASP A 118 -17.22 6.62 -28.53
N ILE A 119 -16.08 6.91 -29.15
CA ILE A 119 -15.77 8.23 -29.68
C ILE A 119 -15.99 8.26 -31.19
N GLU A 120 -16.82 9.19 -31.66
CA GLU A 120 -17.02 9.40 -33.09
C GLU A 120 -15.81 10.10 -33.73
N ALA A 121 -15.56 9.78 -35.01
CA ALA A 121 -14.51 10.43 -35.78
C ALA A 121 -14.68 11.96 -35.81
N GLY A 122 -13.58 12.69 -35.61
CA GLY A 122 -13.55 14.15 -35.64
C GLY A 122 -14.05 14.82 -34.36
N THR A 123 -14.44 14.06 -33.34
CA THR A 123 -14.91 14.60 -32.05
C THR A 123 -13.81 14.59 -30.98
N SER A 124 -13.98 15.43 -29.96
CA SER A 124 -13.06 15.47 -28.81
C SER A 124 -13.62 14.70 -27.62
N PHE A 125 -12.76 13.92 -26.96
CA PHE A 125 -13.00 13.42 -25.62
C PHE A 125 -12.27 14.31 -24.61
N SER A 126 -12.95 14.71 -23.53
CA SER A 126 -12.35 15.52 -22.47
C SER A 126 -13.01 15.30 -21.12
N PHE A 127 -12.27 15.60 -20.06
CA PHE A 127 -12.74 15.64 -18.68
C PHE A 127 -11.79 16.53 -17.86
N ASP A 128 -12.28 17.03 -16.74
CA ASP A 128 -11.48 17.62 -15.67
C ASP A 128 -11.25 16.58 -14.58
N PHE A 129 -10.18 16.72 -13.80
CA PHE A 129 -9.93 15.85 -12.67
C PHE A 129 -9.30 16.58 -11.48
N GLN A 130 -9.50 16.01 -10.30
CA GLN A 130 -8.82 16.40 -9.06
C GLN A 130 -8.26 15.15 -8.38
N ALA A 131 -7.01 15.20 -7.96
CA ALA A 131 -6.31 14.13 -7.29
C ALA A 131 -5.67 14.64 -6.00
N ASP A 132 -5.92 13.96 -4.88
CA ASP A 132 -5.33 14.27 -3.58
C ASP A 132 -4.67 13.01 -3.00
N LEU A 133 -3.40 13.11 -2.61
CA LEU A 133 -2.62 12.05 -1.95
C LEU A 133 -2.08 12.60 -0.62
N GLU A 134 -2.39 11.91 0.48
CA GLU A 134 -1.93 12.26 1.82
C GLU A 134 -1.27 11.04 2.47
N LEU A 135 0.00 11.17 2.86
CA LEU A 135 0.76 10.15 3.58
C LEU A 135 1.24 10.74 4.90
N GLU A 136 1.20 9.94 5.96
CA GLU A 136 1.73 10.29 7.27
C GLU A 136 2.38 9.07 7.91
N THR A 137 3.53 9.27 8.56
CA THR A 137 4.17 8.27 9.42
C THR A 137 4.59 8.92 10.74
N SER A 138 4.59 8.15 11.82
CA SER A 138 5.11 8.60 13.11
C SER A 138 5.68 7.41 13.89
N ILE A 139 6.80 7.64 14.58
CA ILE A 139 7.45 6.70 15.49
C ILE A 139 7.97 7.44 16.73
N ASP A 140 8.20 6.73 17.84
CA ASP A 140 8.83 7.27 19.05
C ASP A 140 10.35 6.96 19.10
N ASN A 141 10.76 5.79 18.57
CA ASN A 141 12.12 5.30 18.67
C ASN A 141 12.68 4.77 17.32
N PRO A 142 13.51 5.55 16.62
CA PRO A 142 14.05 5.19 15.30
C PRO A 142 15.04 4.02 15.34
N SER A 143 15.50 3.60 16.52
CA SER A 143 16.40 2.45 16.63
C SER A 143 15.67 1.10 16.61
N SER A 144 14.34 1.09 16.74
CA SER A 144 13.57 -0.15 16.87
C SER A 144 12.21 -0.16 16.20
N GLU A 145 11.63 1.01 15.97
CA GLU A 145 10.33 1.19 15.33
C GLU A 145 10.49 1.55 13.87
N ASN A 146 9.47 1.24 13.08
CA ASN A 146 9.38 1.64 11.69
C ASN A 146 7.92 1.77 11.31
N ALA A 147 7.60 2.86 10.62
CA ALA A 147 6.34 3.13 9.97
C ALA A 147 6.60 3.46 8.50
N THR A 148 5.82 2.86 7.60
CA THR A 148 5.88 3.15 6.16
C THR A 148 4.49 3.44 5.64
N ALA A 149 4.37 4.44 4.78
CA ALA A 149 3.15 4.77 4.06
C ALA A 149 3.47 4.99 2.58
N SER A 150 2.70 4.38 1.69
CA SER A 150 2.84 4.59 0.24
C SER A 150 1.49 4.62 -0.43
N GLY A 151 1.36 5.50 -1.42
CA GLY A 151 0.13 5.61 -2.18
C GLY A 151 0.38 5.91 -3.66
N ASP A 152 -0.47 5.32 -4.50
CA ASP A 152 -0.47 5.48 -5.95
C ASP A 152 -1.83 6.01 -6.40
N ILE A 153 -1.85 7.03 -7.25
CA ILE A 153 -3.05 7.53 -7.93
C ILE A 153 -2.74 7.65 -9.41
N SER A 154 -3.54 7.02 -10.26
CA SER A 154 -3.34 7.13 -11.69
C SER A 154 -4.64 7.04 -12.49
N PHE A 155 -4.58 7.58 -13.70
CA PHE A 155 -5.50 7.17 -14.74
C PHE A 155 -4.76 6.86 -16.04
N LEU A 156 -5.33 5.94 -16.81
CA LEU A 156 -4.87 5.59 -18.16
C LEU A 156 -6.03 5.71 -19.14
N LEU A 157 -5.75 6.26 -20.31
CA LEU A 157 -6.66 6.22 -21.44
C LEU A 157 -6.15 5.18 -22.44
N VAL A 158 -6.92 4.12 -22.65
CA VAL A 158 -6.53 2.96 -23.45
C VAL A 158 -7.46 2.82 -24.65
N ASN A 159 -6.90 2.60 -25.84
CA ASN A 159 -7.66 2.13 -26.99
C ASN A 159 -8.00 0.65 -26.79
N THR A 160 -9.28 0.30 -26.72
CA THR A 160 -9.69 -1.09 -26.45
C THR A 160 -9.58 -1.99 -27.68
N ASP A 161 -9.45 -1.43 -28.88
CA ASP A 161 -9.30 -2.21 -30.12
C ASP A 161 -7.91 -2.86 -30.23
N ASP A 162 -6.87 -2.18 -29.77
CA ASP A 162 -5.47 -2.64 -29.88
C ASP A 162 -4.67 -2.61 -28.56
N ASN A 163 -5.31 -2.23 -27.45
CA ASN A 163 -4.72 -2.06 -26.11
C ASN A 163 -3.56 -1.06 -26.04
N SER A 164 -3.48 -0.10 -26.96
CA SER A 164 -2.50 0.99 -26.89
C SER A 164 -2.91 2.03 -25.84
N ILE A 165 -1.92 2.54 -25.09
CA ILE A 165 -2.12 3.64 -24.14
C ILE A 165 -1.99 4.94 -24.93
N PHE A 166 -3.05 5.76 -24.91
CA PHE A 166 -3.02 7.09 -25.50
C PHE A 166 -2.40 8.12 -24.59
N ASP A 167 -2.82 8.12 -23.33
CA ASP A 167 -2.52 9.18 -22.37
C ASP A 167 -2.60 8.64 -20.94
N PHE A 168 -1.91 9.29 -20.01
CA PHE A 168 -1.85 8.88 -18.61
C PHE A 168 -1.58 10.05 -17.67
N PHE A 169 -1.90 9.83 -16.40
CA PHE A 169 -1.54 10.65 -15.27
C PHE A 169 -1.19 9.74 -14.10
N ASP A 170 -0.20 10.11 -13.29
CA ASP A 170 0.32 9.30 -12.20
C ASP A 170 0.90 10.16 -11.08
N ILE A 171 0.49 9.88 -9.85
CA ILE A 171 1.11 10.34 -8.60
C ILE A 171 1.53 9.09 -7.84
N ALA A 172 2.78 9.04 -7.38
CA ALA A 172 3.26 7.99 -6.49
C ALA A 172 4.06 8.61 -5.34
N GLY A 173 3.72 8.28 -4.11
CA GLY A 173 4.42 8.75 -2.91
C GLY A 173 4.82 7.59 -1.99
N ASN A 174 5.91 7.78 -1.26
CA ASN A 174 6.37 6.85 -0.25
C ASN A 174 7.04 7.62 0.90
N LEU A 175 6.73 7.20 2.13
CA LEU A 175 7.35 7.59 3.39
C LEU A 175 7.86 6.35 4.12
N THR A 176 9.03 6.45 4.75
CA THR A 176 9.65 5.40 5.55
C THR A 176 10.55 5.96 6.63
N THR A 177 10.14 5.78 7.89
CA THR A 177 10.96 6.21 9.02
C THR A 177 12.24 5.38 9.20
N GLU A 178 12.35 4.24 8.51
CA GLU A 178 13.60 3.46 8.39
C GLU A 178 14.29 3.75 7.05
N GLY A 179 15.42 4.46 7.08
CA GLY A 179 16.29 4.66 5.91
C GLY A 179 16.12 6.02 5.24
N ASP A 180 16.31 6.07 3.91
CA ASP A 180 16.21 7.28 3.08
C ASP A 180 15.63 6.87 1.72
N SER A 181 14.41 6.33 1.74
CA SER A 181 13.68 5.91 0.54
C SER A 181 12.37 6.66 0.34
N ASP A 182 12.29 7.86 0.89
CA ASP A 182 11.17 8.76 0.68
C ASP A 182 11.20 9.33 -0.72
N PHE A 183 10.03 9.39 -1.35
CA PHE A 183 9.92 9.99 -2.66
C PHE A 183 8.51 10.50 -2.93
N ILE A 184 8.46 11.42 -3.89
CA ILE A 184 7.25 11.80 -4.59
C ILE A 184 7.53 11.86 -6.08
N GLY A 185 6.67 11.21 -6.86
CA GLY A 185 6.66 11.24 -8.31
C GLY A 185 5.33 11.78 -8.82
N LEU A 186 5.40 12.67 -9.80
CA LEU A 186 4.25 13.19 -10.54
C LEU A 186 4.60 13.08 -12.03
N ARG A 187 3.72 12.46 -12.82
CA ARG A 187 3.92 12.29 -14.27
C ARG A 187 2.61 12.41 -15.02
N GLU A 188 2.71 12.94 -16.23
CA GLU A 188 1.57 13.13 -17.12
C GLU A 188 1.99 12.99 -18.59
N SER A 189 1.02 12.69 -19.46
CA SER A 189 1.20 12.74 -20.92
C SER A 189 0.88 14.13 -21.49
N ASP A 190 1.27 14.38 -22.74
CA ASP A 190 1.16 15.69 -23.39
C ASP A 190 -0.26 16.30 -23.42
N ASN A 191 -1.31 15.46 -23.49
CA ASN A 191 -2.70 15.91 -23.55
C ASN A 191 -3.35 16.14 -22.17
N VAL A 192 -2.62 15.84 -21.08
CA VAL A 192 -3.01 16.15 -19.72
C VAL A 192 -2.41 17.51 -19.35
N LYS A 193 -3.24 18.41 -18.82
CA LYS A 193 -2.84 19.75 -18.40
C LYS A 193 -3.10 19.92 -16.91
N LEU A 194 -2.03 20.12 -16.14
CA LEU A 194 -2.09 20.31 -14.70
C LEU A 194 -2.21 21.81 -14.37
N ASN A 195 -3.07 22.14 -13.41
CA ASN A 195 -3.21 23.46 -12.85
C ASN A 195 -2.40 23.53 -11.56
N GLN A 196 -1.19 24.10 -11.64
CA GLN A 196 -0.28 24.38 -10.51
C GLN A 196 -0.39 23.37 -9.35
N PRO A 197 0.20 22.16 -9.50
CA PRO A 197 0.26 21.16 -8.43
C PRO A 197 0.75 21.75 -7.11
N SER A 198 0.09 21.41 -6.00
CA SER A 198 0.55 21.72 -4.65
C SER A 198 1.18 20.48 -4.05
N ILE A 199 2.45 20.57 -3.67
CA ILE A 199 3.20 19.49 -3.02
C ILE A 199 3.80 20.06 -1.74
N ASN A 200 3.42 19.49 -0.60
CA ASN A 200 4.00 19.79 0.71
C ASN A 200 4.54 18.49 1.29
N SER A 201 5.79 18.49 1.72
CA SER A 201 6.48 17.29 2.20
C SER A 201 7.41 17.62 3.35
N ASP A 202 7.41 16.74 4.36
CA ASP A 202 8.41 16.67 5.41
C ASP A 202 8.89 15.21 5.48
N PHE A 203 10.13 14.96 5.08
CA PHE A 203 10.73 13.61 5.00
C PHE A 203 11.77 13.39 6.11
N ASP A 204 11.85 14.29 7.08
CA ASP A 204 12.88 14.26 8.11
C ASP A 204 12.27 14.07 9.50
N GLY A 205 12.95 13.28 10.34
CA GLY A 205 12.66 13.19 11.76
C GLY A 205 11.93 11.91 12.16
N LEU A 206 11.03 12.03 13.13
CA LEU A 206 10.25 10.92 13.67
C LEU A 206 8.81 10.92 13.17
N GLU A 207 8.39 12.01 12.55
CA GLU A 207 7.09 12.23 11.95
C GLU A 207 7.36 12.70 10.53
N GLU A 208 6.87 11.97 9.53
CA GLU A 208 7.01 12.35 8.13
C GLU A 208 5.61 12.56 7.54
N SER A 209 5.52 13.46 6.58
CA SER A 209 4.26 13.76 5.89
C SER A 209 4.47 14.09 4.42
N LEU A 210 3.48 13.73 3.62
CA LEU A 210 3.40 14.12 2.22
C LEU A 210 1.94 14.46 1.90
N GLN A 211 1.70 15.67 1.41
CA GLN A 211 0.41 16.11 0.89
C GLN A 211 0.59 16.60 -0.53
N VAL A 212 -0.10 15.95 -1.47
CA VAL A 212 -0.14 16.33 -2.88
C VAL A 212 -1.57 16.60 -3.28
N SER A 213 -1.82 17.78 -3.85
CA SER A 213 -3.10 18.13 -4.45
C SER A 213 -2.89 18.62 -5.87
N VAL A 214 -3.57 17.98 -6.81
CA VAL A 214 -3.48 18.25 -8.24
C VAL A 214 -4.89 18.45 -8.78
N SER A 215 -5.09 19.53 -9.53
CA SER A 215 -6.24 19.64 -10.42
C SER A 215 -5.75 19.74 -11.86
N GLY A 216 -6.55 19.25 -12.80
CA GLY A 216 -6.15 19.24 -14.19
C GLY A 216 -7.29 18.97 -15.14
N SER A 217 -6.95 18.92 -16.42
CA SER A 217 -7.87 18.59 -17.50
C SER A 217 -7.19 17.71 -18.54
N PHE A 218 -7.98 16.89 -19.21
CA PHE A 218 -7.57 16.12 -20.37
C PHE A 218 -8.43 16.53 -21.57
N LYS A 219 -7.82 16.64 -22.75
CA LYS A 219 -8.57 16.79 -24.00
C LYS A 219 -7.80 16.24 -25.19
N ARG A 220 -8.48 15.40 -25.99
CA ARG A 220 -7.94 14.86 -27.24
C ARG A 220 -9.01 14.75 -28.32
N THR A 221 -8.65 15.05 -29.55
CA THR A 221 -9.50 14.83 -30.73
C THR A 221 -9.09 13.57 -31.46
N PHE A 222 -10.06 12.74 -31.83
CA PHE A 222 -9.82 11.46 -32.49
C PHE A 222 -10.17 11.56 -33.97
N ALA A 223 -9.22 11.24 -34.85
CA ALA A 223 -9.42 11.34 -36.30
C ALA A 223 -10.33 10.23 -36.86
N ASN A 224 -10.37 9.08 -36.18
CA ASN A 224 -11.16 7.91 -36.55
C ASN A 224 -12.09 7.55 -35.38
N PRO A 225 -13.16 6.76 -35.62
CA PRO A 225 -13.94 6.20 -34.53
C PRO A 225 -13.02 5.39 -33.62
N THR A 226 -13.14 5.57 -32.30
CA THR A 226 -12.21 4.99 -31.32
C THR A 226 -12.98 4.51 -30.10
N ASN A 227 -12.72 3.27 -29.68
CA ASN A 227 -13.25 2.73 -28.43
C ASN A 227 -12.21 2.96 -27.32
N LEU A 228 -12.59 3.70 -26.29
CA LEU A 228 -11.70 4.08 -25.19
C LEU A 228 -12.11 3.41 -23.90
N ALA A 229 -11.13 3.04 -23.09
CA ALA A 229 -11.29 2.78 -21.67
C ALA A 229 -10.51 3.83 -20.89
N LEU A 230 -11.19 4.60 -20.04
CA LEU A 230 -10.57 5.37 -18.97
C LEU A 230 -10.47 4.45 -17.76
N ILE A 231 -9.24 4.08 -17.39
CA ILE A 231 -8.96 3.24 -16.23
C ILE A 231 -8.40 4.15 -15.15
N GLU A 232 -9.16 4.32 -14.08
CA GLU A 232 -8.69 4.90 -12.83
C GLU A 232 -8.11 3.80 -11.94
N PHE A 233 -7.04 4.12 -11.22
CA PHE A 233 -6.43 3.24 -10.25
C PHE A 233 -5.93 4.03 -9.05
N GLN A 234 -6.28 3.57 -7.85
CA GLN A 234 -5.81 4.13 -6.59
C GLN A 234 -5.35 3.00 -5.67
N ARG A 235 -4.21 3.17 -4.99
CA ARG A 235 -3.68 2.15 -4.08
C ARG A 235 -3.11 2.74 -2.81
N ASN A 236 -3.70 2.32 -1.70
CA ASN A 236 -3.31 2.42 -0.30
C ASN A 236 -2.33 1.37 0.19
N ARG A 237 -1.17 1.67 0.79
CA ARG A 237 -0.41 0.70 1.60
C ARG A 237 0.30 1.34 2.78
N VAL A 238 0.15 0.71 3.94
CA VAL A 238 0.87 1.12 5.16
C VAL A 238 1.36 -0.09 5.95
N LEU A 239 2.41 0.12 6.74
CA LEU A 239 2.94 -0.86 7.68
C LEU A 239 3.47 -0.13 8.91
N ALA A 240 3.28 -0.75 10.08
CA ALA A 240 3.93 -0.30 11.31
C ALA A 240 4.47 -1.50 12.10
N LYS A 241 5.68 -1.36 12.65
CA LYS A 241 6.34 -2.41 13.45
C LYS A 241 7.12 -1.82 14.62
N ALA A 242 7.11 -2.55 15.73
CA ALA A 242 7.95 -2.33 16.92
C ALA A 242 8.53 -3.68 17.40
N PRO A 243 9.70 -3.71 18.07
CA PRO A 243 10.49 -4.92 18.20
C PRO A 243 9.79 -6.04 18.97
N GLU A 244 9.92 -7.28 18.47
CA GLU A 244 9.69 -8.50 19.26
C GLU A 244 10.68 -8.59 20.43
N PRO A 245 10.25 -8.82 21.69
CA PRO A 245 11.14 -9.37 22.70
C PRO A 245 11.72 -10.68 22.14
N SER A 246 13.03 -10.65 21.91
CA SER A 246 13.86 -11.68 21.29
C SER A 246 13.38 -13.12 21.53
N THR A 247 13.41 -13.91 20.45
CA THR A 247 13.41 -15.39 20.32
C THR A 247 12.19 -16.10 19.71
N SER A 248 11.06 -15.45 19.44
CA SER A 248 9.90 -16.14 18.83
C SER A 248 9.99 -16.31 17.29
N LEU A 249 10.39 -15.27 16.53
CA LEU A 249 10.40 -15.35 15.06
C LEU A 249 11.43 -16.34 14.47
N ALA A 250 12.54 -16.56 15.17
CA ALA A 250 13.54 -17.55 14.76
C ALA A 250 12.98 -19.00 14.78
N LEU A 251 11.99 -19.28 15.64
CA LEU A 251 11.35 -20.59 15.69
C LEU A 251 10.43 -20.80 14.49
N LEU A 252 9.68 -19.77 14.07
CA LEU A 252 8.76 -19.83 12.93
C LEU A 252 9.48 -19.98 11.59
N LEU A 253 10.66 -19.38 11.42
CA LEU A 253 11.50 -19.60 10.24
C LEU A 253 12.20 -20.97 10.24
N SER A 254 12.36 -21.59 11.42
CA SER A 254 13.00 -22.91 11.55
C SER A 254 12.05 -24.11 11.40
N THR A 255 10.72 -23.92 11.45
CA THR A 255 9.74 -25.02 11.39
C THR A 255 8.62 -24.84 10.36
N GLY A 256 8.79 -24.00 9.33
CA GLY A 256 7.67 -23.58 8.46
C GLY A 256 7.87 -23.58 6.95
N VAL A 257 8.96 -24.12 6.39
CA VAL A 257 9.03 -24.39 4.94
C VAL A 257 8.43 -25.76 4.65
N ILE A 258 7.09 -25.86 4.67
CA ILE A 258 6.33 -26.90 3.93
C ILE A 258 5.03 -26.25 3.44
N GLY A 259 4.87 -26.18 2.12
CA GLY A 259 3.98 -25.25 1.45
C GLY A 259 2.50 -25.62 1.33
N ILE A 260 1.75 -24.67 0.78
CA ILE A 260 0.51 -24.92 0.04
C ILE A 260 0.62 -24.13 -1.28
N ILE A 261 1.05 -24.83 -2.31
CA ILE A 261 0.64 -24.57 -3.68
C ILE A 261 -0.79 -25.14 -3.81
N ILE A 262 -1.59 -24.55 -4.72
CA ILE A 262 -2.85 -25.04 -5.31
C ILE A 262 -4.09 -24.45 -4.58
N LYS A 263 -5.00 -23.67 -5.21
CA LYS A 263 -5.54 -23.80 -6.57
C LYS A 263 -6.15 -22.49 -7.09
N ARG A 264 -5.65 -22.01 -8.22
CA ARG A 264 -6.42 -21.20 -9.18
C ARG A 264 -7.50 -22.09 -9.80
N ARG A 265 -8.79 -21.80 -9.62
CA ARG A 265 -9.86 -22.38 -10.46
C ARG A 265 -11.05 -21.44 -10.60
N ARG A 266 -11.20 -21.00 -11.86
CA ARG A 266 -12.35 -20.40 -12.55
C ARG A 266 -12.83 -19.07 -12.04
#